data_AF-A0A939TDG8-F1
#
_entry.id   AF-A0A939TDG8-F1
#
_cell.length_a   1.000
_cell.length_b   1.000
_cell.length_c   1.000
_cell.angle_alpha   90.00
_cell.angle_beta   90.00
_cell.angle_gamma   90.00
#
_symmetry.space_group_name_H-M   'P 1'
#
loop_
_entity.id
_entity.type
_entity.pdbx_description
1 polymer ?
#
loop_
_entity_poly.entity_id
_entity_poly.type
_entity_poly.pdbx_seq_one_letter_code
_entity_poly.pdbx_strand_id
1 'polypeptide(L)'
;MPGQDGPYHHPERVTRHEGSRSYDHAQRDPRHGTTTHHARRSVATRSAGNSIATRSAGNSIATRYARRAVALRHAGHGIAMRRVRRWIAMAICCALAVSALMPGTSANAQAHRPTTAAAHKATAVFAGSKRMSRSVRMQERFAEWSLRSNGIGWRSNGRCHDRRRTDCTSFEGMRWGSIDGLIDFKEDSGCHLTVSGGTENGHAKGRYSHSNGYKIDVMPTRCTDHHITHAYRHTGVRGDGAQLYRSPEDVTFARENSHWDILFH
;
A
#
# COMPACT_ATOMS: atom_id res chain seq x y z
N MET A 1 45.17 15.77 47.97
CA MET A 1 45.44 15.15 49.28
C MET A 1 44.09 14.68 49.87
N PRO A 2 43.99 13.45 50.38
CA PRO A 2 42.74 12.67 50.53
C PRO A 2 42.26 12.50 52.00
N GLY A 3 41.14 11.77 52.18
CA GLY A 3 40.60 11.23 53.45
C GLY A 3 39.37 12.01 53.93
N GLN A 4 38.25 11.43 54.36
CA GLN A 4 37.98 10.21 55.16
C GLN A 4 36.53 9.75 54.83
N ASP A 5 36.19 8.50 54.51
CA ASP A 5 36.15 7.23 55.28
C ASP A 5 34.98 7.09 56.30
N GLY A 6 34.05 6.17 55.96
CA GLY A 6 33.37 5.24 56.90
C GLY A 6 31.85 5.41 57.14
N PRO A 7 31.11 4.33 57.51
CA PRO A 7 31.26 2.93 57.08
C PRO A 7 29.93 2.22 56.71
N TYR A 8 30.10 1.11 55.97
CA TYR A 8 29.11 0.06 55.68
C TYR A 8 28.69 -0.73 56.94
N HIS A 9 27.41 -1.08 57.04
CA HIS A 9 26.88 -2.07 58.00
C HIS A 9 26.14 -3.22 57.30
N HIS A 10 26.70 -4.42 57.45
CA HIS A 10 26.05 -5.74 57.57
C HIS A 10 27.09 -6.60 58.32
N PRO A 11 26.74 -7.66 59.09
CA PRO A 11 25.65 -8.61 58.84
C PRO A 11 24.90 -9.09 60.12
N GLU A 12 23.86 -9.93 59.97
CA GLU A 12 23.71 -11.12 60.83
C GLU A 12 22.65 -12.11 60.29
N ARG A 13 23.01 -13.40 60.40
CA ARG A 13 22.19 -14.57 60.09
C ARG A 13 21.36 -14.96 61.30
N VAL A 14 20.14 -15.48 61.07
CA VAL A 14 19.48 -16.41 61.99
C VAL A 14 19.13 -17.70 61.24
N THR A 15 19.39 -18.82 61.92
CA THR A 15 19.32 -20.21 61.49
C THR A 15 18.01 -20.90 61.86
N ARG A 16 17.62 -21.87 60.98
CA ARG A 16 17.06 -23.23 61.23
C ARG A 16 15.66 -23.42 61.84
N HIS A 17 14.82 -24.19 61.11
CA HIS A 17 14.18 -25.49 61.49
C HIS A 17 13.48 -26.06 60.22
N GLU A 18 13.95 -27.16 59.60
CA GLU A 18 13.73 -28.59 59.88
C GLU A 18 12.29 -29.13 59.71
N GLY A 19 12.17 -30.19 58.90
CA GLY A 19 10.98 -31.05 58.75
C GLY A 19 10.71 -31.48 57.29
N SER A 20 11.49 -32.37 56.64
CA SER A 20 11.48 -33.85 56.66
C SER A 20 10.24 -34.56 56.08
N ARG A 21 10.39 -35.18 54.89
CA ARG A 21 9.97 -36.54 54.44
C ARG A 21 9.86 -36.55 52.89
N SER A 22 10.81 -37.12 52.15
CA SER A 22 11.12 -38.55 51.89
C SER A 22 10.23 -39.25 50.84
N TYR A 23 10.89 -39.51 49.69
CA TYR A 23 10.84 -40.67 48.79
C TYR A 23 9.50 -41.14 48.18
N ASP A 24 9.45 -41.17 46.84
CA ASP A 24 9.50 -42.48 46.19
C ASP A 24 10.17 -42.43 44.81
N HIS A 25 10.95 -43.48 44.55
CA HIS A 25 11.85 -43.66 43.42
C HIS A 25 11.45 -44.97 42.74
N ALA A 26 11.14 -44.96 41.44
CA ALA A 26 11.13 -46.17 40.64
C ALA A 26 11.44 -45.87 39.17
N GLN A 27 12.59 -46.38 38.72
CA GLN A 27 13.04 -46.46 37.33
C GLN A 27 12.87 -47.90 36.81
N ARG A 28 12.92 -48.04 35.46
CA ARG A 28 13.11 -49.23 34.59
C ARG A 28 11.84 -50.03 34.25
N ASP A 29 11.64 -50.58 33.05
CA ASP A 29 12.54 -51.06 31.98
C ASP A 29 11.76 -51.19 30.64
N PRO A 30 12.37 -51.11 29.44
CA PRO A 30 11.74 -51.45 28.15
C PRO A 30 12.23 -52.80 27.61
N ARG A 31 11.33 -53.67 27.11
CA ARG A 31 11.67 -54.70 26.09
C ARG A 31 10.46 -55.46 25.51
N HIS A 32 10.43 -55.48 24.17
CA HIS A 32 10.03 -56.50 23.19
C HIS A 32 8.74 -57.35 23.31
N GLY A 33 8.05 -57.47 22.17
CA GLY A 33 7.10 -58.54 21.87
C GLY A 33 6.49 -58.42 20.47
N THR A 34 7.16 -58.97 19.45
CA THR A 34 6.63 -59.23 18.11
C THR A 34 5.65 -60.41 18.14
N THR A 35 4.46 -60.25 17.57
CA THR A 35 3.64 -61.38 17.07
C THR A 35 2.78 -60.94 15.88
N THR A 36 2.94 -61.69 14.79
CA THR A 36 2.26 -61.60 13.50
C THR A 36 0.94 -62.38 13.47
N HIS A 37 0.12 -62.07 12.45
CA HIS A 37 -1.08 -62.74 11.93
C HIS A 37 -2.42 -62.43 12.61
N HIS A 38 -3.31 -61.71 11.90
CA HIS A 38 -4.34 -62.34 11.05
C HIS A 38 -5.01 -61.30 10.14
N ALA A 39 -5.07 -61.62 8.86
CA ALA A 39 -5.82 -60.89 7.84
C ALA A 39 -7.31 -60.86 8.19
N ARG A 40 -7.88 -59.67 8.36
CA ARG A 40 -9.32 -59.45 8.23
C ARG A 40 -9.56 -58.48 7.09
N ARG A 41 -10.18 -59.04 6.03
CA ARG A 41 -10.77 -58.32 4.91
C ARG A 41 -11.76 -57.28 5.44
N SER A 42 -11.42 -56.01 5.34
CA SER A 42 -12.39 -54.92 5.44
C SER A 42 -12.92 -54.65 4.04
N VAL A 43 -14.13 -55.16 3.80
CA VAL A 43 -14.96 -54.83 2.65
C VAL A 43 -15.13 -53.32 2.61
N ALA A 44 -14.60 -52.69 1.55
CA ALA A 44 -14.86 -51.29 1.25
C ALA A 44 -16.35 -51.14 0.90
N THR A 45 -17.16 -50.72 1.87
CA THR A 45 -18.52 -50.24 1.60
C THR A 45 -18.40 -48.92 0.86
N ARG A 46 -18.67 -48.99 -0.43
CA ARG A 46 -18.71 -47.88 -1.36
C ARG A 46 -19.95 -47.03 -1.02
N SER A 47 -19.81 -46.12 -0.06
CA SER A 47 -20.84 -45.10 0.19
C SER A 47 -20.68 -44.02 -0.88
N ALA A 48 -21.56 -44.07 -1.88
CA ALA A 48 -21.75 -43.03 -2.88
C ALA A 48 -22.30 -41.78 -2.20
N GLY A 49 -21.39 -40.96 -1.66
CA GLY A 49 -21.66 -39.65 -1.07
C GLY A 49 -21.13 -38.54 -1.97
N ASN A 50 -21.83 -38.32 -3.09
CA ASN A 50 -21.93 -37.07 -3.85
C ASN A 50 -20.71 -36.13 -3.86
N SER A 51 -19.77 -36.37 -4.78
CA SER A 51 -18.75 -35.41 -5.21
C SER A 51 -19.41 -34.26 -5.98
N ILE A 52 -20.04 -33.32 -5.28
CA ILE A 52 -20.42 -32.05 -5.87
C ILE A 52 -19.16 -31.17 -5.87
N ALA A 53 -18.31 -31.41 -6.87
CA ALA A 53 -17.44 -30.40 -7.43
C ALA A 53 -18.33 -29.37 -8.15
N THR A 54 -19.04 -28.54 -7.41
CA THR A 54 -19.62 -27.31 -7.94
C THR A 54 -18.67 -26.18 -7.66
N ARG A 55 -18.25 -25.56 -8.77
CA ARG A 55 -17.71 -24.22 -8.87
C ARG A 55 -18.38 -23.29 -7.83
N SER A 56 -17.74 -23.08 -6.69
CA SER A 56 -17.97 -21.85 -5.94
C SER A 56 -17.23 -20.75 -6.68
N ALA A 57 -17.94 -20.23 -7.68
CA ALA A 57 -17.55 -19.08 -8.46
C ALA A 57 -17.06 -17.97 -7.51
N GLY A 58 -15.85 -17.48 -7.77
CA GLY A 58 -15.29 -16.30 -7.12
C GLY A 58 -16.25 -15.12 -7.22
N ASN A 59 -17.01 -14.90 -6.15
CA ASN A 59 -17.95 -13.79 -5.99
C ASN A 59 -17.59 -12.96 -4.75
N SER A 60 -16.29 -12.84 -4.46
CA SER A 60 -15.80 -11.75 -3.61
C SER A 60 -15.91 -10.46 -4.42
N ILE A 61 -16.37 -9.39 -3.78
CA ILE A 61 -16.54 -8.06 -4.37
C ILE A 61 -15.28 -7.61 -5.17
N ALA A 62 -14.10 -8.12 -4.80
CA ALA A 62 -12.82 -7.96 -5.51
C ALA A 62 -12.81 -8.43 -6.98
N THR A 63 -13.45 -9.55 -7.34
CA THR A 63 -13.46 -10.03 -8.75
C THR A 63 -14.34 -9.18 -9.66
N ARG A 64 -15.32 -8.43 -9.11
CA ARG A 64 -16.15 -7.51 -9.90
C ARG A 64 -15.42 -6.21 -10.27
N TYR A 65 -14.43 -5.79 -9.49
CA TYR A 65 -13.62 -4.60 -9.81
C TYR A 65 -12.49 -4.89 -10.80
N ALA A 66 -11.89 -6.10 -10.75
CA ALA A 66 -10.81 -6.48 -11.67
C ALA A 66 -11.27 -6.62 -13.14
N ARG A 67 -12.55 -6.93 -13.40
CA ARG A 67 -13.07 -7.15 -14.76
C ARG A 67 -13.40 -5.87 -15.55
N ARG A 68 -13.17 -4.67 -15.01
CA ARG A 68 -13.44 -3.40 -15.70
C ARG A 68 -12.20 -2.56 -16.03
N ALA A 69 -10.99 -3.10 -15.83
CA ALA A 69 -9.73 -2.38 -16.09
C ALA A 69 -9.09 -2.69 -17.47
N VAL A 70 -9.87 -3.15 -18.46
CA VAL A 70 -9.40 -3.27 -19.85
C VAL A 70 -10.26 -2.38 -20.73
N ALA A 71 -9.85 -1.12 -20.86
CA ALA A 71 -10.34 -0.21 -21.88
C ALA A 71 -9.17 0.67 -22.34
N LEU A 72 -8.61 0.29 -23.49
CA LEU A 72 -7.91 1.08 -24.50
C LEU A 72 -7.24 2.40 -24.03
N ARG A 73 -5.91 2.42 -24.00
CA ARG A 73 -5.12 3.65 -24.09
C ARG A 73 -4.39 3.69 -25.43
N HIS A 74 -5.01 4.30 -26.43
CA HIS A 74 -4.32 5.05 -27.49
C HIS A 74 -5.21 6.24 -27.91
N ALA A 75 -4.54 7.34 -28.26
CA ALA A 75 -5.00 8.72 -28.43
C ALA A 75 -5.34 9.42 -27.09
N GLY A 76 -4.73 10.53 -26.68
CA GLY A 76 -4.02 11.56 -27.43
C GLY A 76 -4.64 12.92 -27.06
N HIS A 77 -3.85 13.75 -26.39
CA HIS A 77 -3.97 15.22 -26.27
C HIS A 77 -5.08 15.88 -25.41
N GLY A 78 -4.59 16.73 -24.49
CA GLY A 78 -5.21 17.97 -24.03
C GLY A 78 -6.10 17.81 -22.77
N ILE A 79 -5.99 18.59 -21.70
CA ILE A 79 -5.40 19.92 -21.49
C ILE A 79 -4.94 19.98 -20.02
N ALA A 80 -3.68 20.36 -19.83
CA ALA A 80 -3.16 20.83 -18.56
C ALA A 80 -3.86 22.15 -18.19
N MET A 81 -4.57 22.18 -17.06
CA MET A 81 -4.89 23.44 -16.40
C MET A 81 -4.86 23.26 -14.89
N ARG A 82 -3.72 23.63 -14.29
CA ARG A 82 -3.67 24.44 -13.07
C ARG A 82 -2.21 24.75 -12.71
N ARG A 83 -1.82 26.00 -13.00
CA ARG A 83 -0.95 26.90 -12.22
C ARG A 83 -0.03 27.69 -13.16
N VAL A 84 -0.53 28.80 -13.69
CA VAL A 84 0.30 30.00 -13.80
C VAL A 84 -0.57 31.18 -13.39
N ARG A 85 -0.26 31.76 -12.23
CA ARG A 85 -0.80 33.05 -11.81
C ARG A 85 0.40 34.00 -11.76
N ARG A 86 0.24 35.13 -12.46
CA ARG A 86 1.13 36.31 -12.56
C ARG A 86 2.28 36.13 -13.56
N TRP A 87 2.23 36.83 -14.69
CA TRP A 87 2.98 38.06 -14.97
C TRP A 87 2.36 38.78 -16.20
N ILE A 88 1.94 40.03 -15.97
CA ILE A 88 1.94 41.23 -16.83
C ILE A 88 1.14 41.27 -18.15
N ALA A 89 0.43 42.38 -18.26
CA ALA A 89 -0.45 42.87 -19.31
C ALA A 89 0.24 43.22 -20.64
N MET A 90 -0.63 43.43 -21.65
CA MET A 90 -0.53 44.43 -22.73
C MET A 90 -0.07 43.94 -24.11
N ALA A 91 -1.05 43.87 -25.04
CA ALA A 91 -0.99 44.24 -26.47
C ALA A 91 -2.20 43.55 -27.16
N ILE A 92 -3.41 44.12 -27.14
CA ILE A 92 -3.94 45.16 -28.05
C ILE A 92 -3.59 44.91 -29.54
N CYS A 93 -4.65 44.55 -30.27
CA CYS A 93 -4.95 44.72 -31.68
C CYS A 93 -3.85 45.23 -32.61
N CYS A 94 -3.53 44.43 -33.63
CA CYS A 94 -3.28 44.94 -34.98
C CYS A 94 -4.03 44.05 -35.98
N ALA A 95 -5.22 44.50 -36.38
CA ALA A 95 -5.83 44.08 -37.63
C ALA A 95 -5.19 44.92 -38.73
N LEU A 96 -4.54 44.27 -39.71
CA LEU A 96 -4.33 44.87 -41.02
C LEU A 96 -4.61 43.80 -42.08
N ALA A 97 -5.67 44.10 -42.82
CA ALA A 97 -6.08 43.43 -44.04
C ALA A 97 -5.08 43.72 -45.16
N VAL A 98 -4.73 42.70 -45.94
CA VAL A 98 -4.28 42.88 -47.32
C VAL A 98 -5.04 41.88 -48.18
N SER A 99 -5.95 42.43 -48.98
CA SER A 99 -6.66 41.75 -50.07
C SER A 99 -5.76 41.72 -51.30
N ALA A 100 -5.53 40.56 -51.89
CA ALA A 100 -4.94 40.44 -53.22
C ALA A 100 -5.76 39.46 -54.08
N LEU A 101 -6.17 39.98 -55.24
CA LEU A 101 -6.96 39.39 -56.31
C LEU A 101 -6.38 38.08 -56.85
N MET A 102 -7.23 37.08 -57.09
CA MET A 102 -6.99 36.00 -58.06
C MET A 102 -8.28 35.72 -58.85
N PRO A 103 -8.24 35.62 -60.20
CA PRO A 103 -9.36 35.21 -61.04
C PRO A 103 -9.56 33.69 -61.00
N GLY A 104 -10.82 33.29 -61.18
CA GLY A 104 -11.31 31.98 -60.76
C GLY A 104 -11.05 30.79 -61.69
N THR A 105 -11.30 29.63 -61.10
CA THR A 105 -11.83 28.43 -61.76
C THR A 105 -12.91 27.86 -60.86
N SER A 106 -14.13 27.78 -61.38
CA SER A 106 -15.29 27.17 -60.72
C SER A 106 -15.10 25.66 -60.62
N ALA A 107 -14.65 25.18 -59.46
CA ALA A 107 -14.80 23.78 -59.09
C ALA A 107 -16.06 23.65 -58.21
N ASN A 108 -17.12 23.11 -58.81
CA ASN A 108 -18.34 22.72 -58.14
C ASN A 108 -18.04 21.51 -57.23
N ALA A 109 -17.50 21.79 -56.04
CA ALA A 109 -17.40 20.79 -54.98
C ALA A 109 -18.70 20.86 -54.16
N GLN A 110 -19.64 19.97 -54.47
CA GLN A 110 -20.76 19.67 -53.58
C GLN A 110 -20.21 19.22 -52.23
N ALA A 111 -20.13 20.17 -51.31
CA ALA A 111 -19.96 19.92 -49.89
C ALA A 111 -21.18 19.13 -49.42
N HIS A 112 -21.06 17.81 -49.38
CA HIS A 112 -21.95 16.98 -48.58
C HIS A 112 -21.82 17.45 -47.14
N ARG A 113 -22.80 18.25 -46.70
CA ARG A 113 -23.05 18.50 -45.28
C ARG A 113 -23.30 17.14 -44.61
N PRO A 114 -22.46 16.66 -43.70
CA PRO A 114 -22.93 15.67 -42.77
C PRO A 114 -23.90 16.40 -41.83
N THR A 115 -25.21 16.22 -42.07
CA THR A 115 -26.23 16.44 -41.05
C THR A 115 -26.04 15.37 -39.97
N THR A 116 -25.07 15.58 -39.09
CA THR A 116 -24.97 14.85 -37.82
C THR A 116 -25.29 15.81 -36.68
N ALA A 117 -26.51 16.35 -36.71
CA ALA A 117 -27.15 16.87 -35.51
C ALA A 117 -27.62 15.66 -34.67
N ALA A 118 -26.66 15.00 -34.02
CA ALA A 118 -26.91 14.03 -32.95
C ALA A 118 -25.69 13.96 -32.02
N ALA A 119 -25.12 15.11 -31.68
CA ALA A 119 -24.01 15.22 -30.73
C ALA A 119 -24.49 15.65 -29.34
N HIS A 120 -25.61 15.10 -28.84
CA HIS A 120 -26.05 15.32 -27.45
C HIS A 120 -26.76 14.08 -26.90
N LYS A 121 -25.98 13.11 -26.39
CA LYS A 121 -26.34 12.19 -25.30
C LYS A 121 -25.18 11.21 -25.03
N ALA A 122 -24.06 11.75 -24.56
CA ALA A 122 -23.05 10.97 -23.85
C ALA A 122 -22.76 11.64 -22.50
N THR A 123 -23.80 12.17 -21.85
CA THR A 123 -23.74 12.68 -20.48
C THR A 123 -24.21 11.60 -19.52
N ALA A 124 -23.32 11.23 -18.62
CA ALA A 124 -23.57 10.61 -17.32
C ALA A 124 -24.08 9.15 -17.30
N VAL A 125 -23.18 8.19 -17.51
CA VAL A 125 -23.32 6.82 -16.96
C VAL A 125 -22.05 6.40 -16.21
N PHE A 126 -21.56 7.24 -15.29
CA PHE A 126 -20.51 6.83 -14.33
C PHE A 126 -20.70 7.41 -12.91
N ALA A 127 -21.89 7.93 -12.59
CA ALA A 127 -22.19 8.50 -11.28
C ALA A 127 -22.54 7.44 -10.20
N GLY A 128 -21.93 6.25 -10.22
CA GLY A 128 -22.40 5.13 -9.39
C GLY A 128 -21.41 4.07 -8.94
N SER A 129 -20.12 4.18 -9.24
CA SER A 129 -19.14 3.31 -8.58
C SER A 129 -18.92 3.82 -7.16
N LYS A 130 -19.54 3.17 -6.17
CA LYS A 130 -19.23 3.36 -4.76
C LYS A 130 -17.71 3.23 -4.58
N ARG A 131 -17.02 4.35 -4.30
CA ARG A 131 -15.59 4.31 -3.96
C ARG A 131 -15.43 3.42 -2.74
N MET A 132 -14.45 2.53 -2.78
CA MET A 132 -14.13 1.68 -1.65
C MET A 132 -13.82 2.56 -0.44
N SER A 133 -14.35 2.22 0.74
CA SER A 133 -14.07 3.01 1.94
C SER A 133 -12.56 2.99 2.24
N ARG A 134 -12.00 4.14 2.59
CA ARG A 134 -10.59 4.31 2.97
C ARG A 134 -10.19 3.42 4.17
N SER A 135 -11.15 3.04 5.01
CA SER A 135 -10.90 2.18 6.18
C SER A 135 -10.84 0.68 5.88
N VAL A 136 -11.26 0.25 4.68
CA VAL A 136 -11.25 -1.17 4.30
C VAL A 136 -9.84 -1.73 4.41
N ARG A 137 -9.71 -2.88 5.08
CA ARG A 137 -8.45 -3.61 5.18
C ARG A 137 -8.34 -4.59 4.02
N MET A 138 -7.20 -4.55 3.34
CA MET A 138 -6.99 -5.34 2.13
C MET A 138 -6.28 -6.64 2.42
N GLN A 139 -6.51 -7.60 1.53
CA GLN A 139 -5.66 -8.79 1.41
C GLN A 139 -4.40 -8.44 0.63
N GLU A 140 -3.30 -9.15 0.93
CA GLU A 140 -1.99 -9.00 0.31
C GLU A 140 -2.08 -8.80 -1.22
N ARG A 141 -2.60 -9.81 -1.92
CA ARG A 141 -2.65 -9.84 -3.39
C ARG A 141 -3.42 -8.69 -4.00
N PHE A 142 -4.44 -8.18 -3.32
CA PHE A 142 -5.21 -7.05 -3.84
C PHE A 142 -4.42 -5.76 -3.73
N ALA A 143 -3.75 -5.52 -2.61
CA ALA A 143 -2.87 -4.37 -2.44
C ALA A 143 -1.69 -4.42 -3.42
N GLU A 144 -1.02 -5.58 -3.54
CA GLU A 144 0.04 -5.82 -4.54
C GLU A 144 -0.43 -5.51 -5.96
N TRP A 145 -1.60 -6.01 -6.36
CA TRP A 145 -2.18 -5.73 -7.67
C TRP A 145 -2.43 -4.24 -7.87
N SER A 146 -3.05 -3.57 -6.89
CA SER A 146 -3.31 -2.13 -6.94
C SER A 146 -2.02 -1.33 -7.09
N LEU A 147 -0.94 -1.69 -6.38
CA LEU A 147 0.35 -1.02 -6.51
C LEU A 147 0.98 -1.25 -7.88
N ARG A 148 1.09 -2.51 -8.34
CA ARG A 148 1.72 -2.82 -9.64
C ARG A 148 0.98 -2.20 -10.81
N SER A 149 -0.35 -2.25 -10.81
CA SER A 149 -1.17 -1.67 -11.88
C SER A 149 -1.03 -0.15 -11.98
N ASN A 150 -0.53 0.51 -10.94
CA ASN A 150 -0.23 1.95 -10.92
C ASN A 150 1.29 2.25 -10.98
N GLY A 151 2.11 1.28 -11.38
CA GLY A 151 3.54 1.48 -11.57
C GLY A 151 4.31 1.72 -10.27
N ILE A 152 3.81 1.23 -9.15
CA ILE A 152 4.49 1.26 -7.85
C ILE A 152 5.11 -0.12 -7.59
N GLY A 153 6.43 -0.14 -7.44
CA GLY A 153 7.18 -1.35 -7.09
C GLY A 153 7.33 -1.52 -5.58
N TRP A 154 7.83 -2.68 -5.15
CA TRP A 154 8.27 -2.90 -3.77
C TRP A 154 9.47 -3.84 -3.71
N ARG A 155 10.18 -3.79 -2.59
CA ARG A 155 11.30 -4.67 -2.27
C ARG A 155 11.12 -5.22 -0.86
N SER A 156 11.20 -6.54 -0.75
CA SER A 156 11.22 -7.29 0.51
C SER A 156 12.60 -7.92 0.70
N ASN A 157 13.28 -7.63 1.81
CA ASN A 157 14.63 -8.13 2.07
C ASN A 157 14.65 -9.66 2.23
N GLY A 158 13.69 -10.19 2.97
CA GLY A 158 13.47 -11.63 3.20
C GLY A 158 12.79 -12.35 2.03
N ARG A 159 12.47 -11.64 0.93
CA ARG A 159 11.77 -12.18 -0.26
C ARG A 159 10.44 -12.87 0.10
N CYS A 160 9.71 -12.28 1.03
CA CYS A 160 8.48 -12.79 1.63
C CYS A 160 7.46 -11.67 1.86
N HIS A 161 6.21 -12.05 2.14
CA HIS A 161 5.07 -11.15 2.42
C HIS A 161 4.40 -11.46 3.76
N ASP A 162 5.16 -11.94 4.75
CA ASP A 162 4.63 -12.29 6.06
C ASP A 162 4.75 -11.10 7.02
N ARG A 163 3.61 -10.53 7.42
CA ARG A 163 3.56 -9.43 8.40
C ARG A 163 4.21 -9.75 9.75
N ARG A 164 4.37 -11.02 10.10
CA ARG A 164 4.96 -11.43 11.39
C ARG A 164 6.48 -11.38 11.38
N ARG A 165 7.07 -11.22 10.20
CA ARG A 165 8.50 -11.23 9.96
C ARG A 165 8.98 -9.83 9.59
N THR A 166 9.92 -9.32 10.39
CA THR A 166 10.47 -7.95 10.25
C THR A 166 11.32 -7.76 9.00
N ASP A 167 11.75 -8.85 8.35
CA ASP A 167 12.54 -8.82 7.11
C ASP A 167 11.67 -8.86 5.84
N CYS A 168 10.36 -9.09 5.96
CA CYS A 168 9.44 -9.12 4.83
C CYS A 168 8.94 -7.71 4.46
N THR A 169 8.19 -7.63 3.35
CA THR A 169 7.27 -6.52 3.07
C THR A 169 5.93 -7.15 2.77
N SER A 170 4.91 -6.77 3.52
CA SER A 170 3.58 -7.34 3.64
C SER A 170 2.56 -6.22 3.60
N PHE A 171 1.63 -6.32 2.67
CA PHE A 171 0.48 -5.44 2.56
C PHE A 171 -0.79 -6.00 3.22
N GLU A 172 -0.71 -7.17 3.87
CA GLU A 172 -1.82 -7.78 4.56
C GLU A 172 -2.40 -6.85 5.63
N GLY A 173 -3.67 -6.48 5.49
CA GLY A 173 -4.34 -5.58 6.42
C GLY A 173 -3.99 -4.11 6.26
N MET A 174 -3.33 -3.71 5.15
CA MET A 174 -3.22 -2.32 4.73
C MET A 174 -4.61 -1.69 4.55
N ARG A 175 -4.74 -0.41 4.87
CA ARG A 175 -5.97 0.34 4.58
C ARG A 175 -6.02 0.70 3.09
N TRP A 176 -7.21 0.58 2.48
CA TRP A 176 -7.42 1.07 1.12
C TRP A 176 -7.01 2.54 1.00
N GLY A 177 -7.33 3.38 1.99
CA GLY A 177 -6.97 4.80 1.98
C GLY A 177 -5.47 5.08 1.97
N SER A 178 -4.65 4.17 2.47
CA SER A 178 -3.19 4.28 2.42
C SER A 178 -2.63 3.86 1.06
N ILE A 179 -3.18 2.82 0.43
CA ILE A 179 -2.79 2.44 -0.94
C ILE A 179 -3.30 3.47 -1.97
N ASP A 180 -4.56 3.90 -1.86
CA ASP A 180 -5.16 4.98 -2.67
C ASP A 180 -4.35 6.27 -2.53
N GLY A 181 -3.99 6.66 -1.30
CA GLY A 181 -3.16 7.84 -1.06
C GLY A 181 -1.72 7.72 -1.60
N LEU A 182 -1.13 6.52 -1.61
CA LEU A 182 0.18 6.30 -2.24
C LEU A 182 0.10 6.39 -3.77
N ILE A 183 -1.01 5.94 -4.36
CA ILE A 183 -1.29 6.13 -5.80
C ILE A 183 -1.44 7.61 -6.10
N ASP A 184 -2.20 8.36 -5.30
CA ASP A 184 -2.32 9.82 -5.46
C ASP A 184 -0.93 10.50 -5.38
N PHE A 185 -0.07 10.08 -4.43
CA PHE A 185 1.30 10.58 -4.34
C PHE A 185 2.17 10.22 -5.56
N LYS A 186 2.02 9.01 -6.11
CA LYS A 186 2.69 8.58 -7.36
C LYS A 186 2.31 9.48 -8.54
N GLU A 187 1.04 9.85 -8.62
CA GLU A 187 0.50 10.71 -9.68
C GLU A 187 0.93 12.18 -9.50
N ASP A 188 0.83 12.71 -8.28
CA ASP A 188 1.23 14.10 -7.94
C ASP A 188 2.73 14.33 -8.14
N SER A 189 3.57 13.38 -7.69
CA SER A 189 5.01 13.51 -7.79
C SER A 189 5.58 13.13 -9.16
N GLY A 190 4.90 12.27 -9.91
CA GLY A 190 5.45 11.62 -11.10
C GLY A 190 6.65 10.69 -10.83
N CYS A 191 7.14 10.60 -9.59
CA CYS A 191 8.36 9.87 -9.24
C CYS A 191 8.18 8.36 -9.35
N HIS A 192 9.24 7.63 -9.69
CA HIS A 192 9.23 6.18 -9.49
C HIS A 192 9.22 5.88 -7.99
N LEU A 193 8.29 5.02 -7.53
CA LEU A 193 8.18 4.66 -6.13
C LEU A 193 8.53 3.18 -5.93
N THR A 194 9.31 2.91 -4.88
CA THR A 194 9.60 1.56 -4.42
C THR A 194 9.29 1.47 -2.94
N VAL A 195 8.27 0.69 -2.59
CA VAL A 195 7.88 0.45 -1.20
C VAL A 195 8.87 -0.53 -0.55
N SER A 196 9.29 -0.24 0.67
CA SER A 196 10.22 -1.06 1.46
C SER A 196 9.60 -1.67 2.71
N GLY A 197 8.42 -1.19 3.12
CA GLY A 197 7.75 -1.61 4.35
C GLY A 197 6.26 -1.30 4.30
N GLY A 198 5.48 -2.16 4.94
CA GLY A 198 4.03 -2.10 4.97
C GLY A 198 3.50 -2.33 6.37
N THR A 199 3.02 -3.53 6.64
CA THR A 199 2.29 -3.89 7.87
C THR A 199 3.06 -4.77 8.83
N GLU A 200 4.35 -4.95 8.56
CA GLU A 200 5.21 -5.86 9.30
C GLU A 200 5.35 -5.45 10.76
N ASN A 201 5.58 -6.43 11.61
CA ASN A 201 5.96 -6.20 13.01
C ASN A 201 7.31 -5.48 13.06
N GLY A 202 7.52 -4.66 14.11
CA GLY A 202 8.80 -3.98 14.36
C GLY A 202 8.69 -2.48 14.63
N HIS A 203 7.53 -1.87 14.38
CA HIS A 203 7.33 -0.42 14.54
C HIS A 203 6.57 -0.03 15.82
N ALA A 204 6.61 1.26 16.14
CA ALA A 204 5.90 1.84 17.27
C ALA A 204 4.39 1.49 17.23
N LYS A 205 3.86 1.11 18.40
CA LYS A 205 2.43 0.83 18.58
C LYS A 205 1.63 2.12 18.54
N GLY A 206 0.38 2.03 18.12
CA GLY A 206 -0.55 3.16 18.12
C GLY A 206 -1.63 3.02 17.05
N ARG A 207 -2.65 3.88 17.10
CA ARG A 207 -3.73 3.91 16.10
C ARG A 207 -3.18 4.11 14.70
N TYR A 208 -2.29 5.09 14.54
CA TYR A 208 -1.64 5.48 13.29
C TYR A 208 -0.28 4.78 13.17
N SER A 209 -0.28 3.49 12.82
CA SER A 209 0.93 2.65 12.77
C SER A 209 0.96 1.76 11.54
N HIS A 210 2.12 1.16 11.27
CA HIS A 210 2.33 0.14 10.22
C HIS A 210 1.42 -1.05 10.40
N SER A 211 1.41 -1.66 11.58
CA SER A 211 0.60 -2.85 11.85
C SER A 211 -0.90 -2.61 11.66
N ASN A 212 -1.36 -1.38 11.89
CA ASN A 212 -2.73 -0.93 11.64
C ASN A 212 -2.99 -0.45 10.20
N GLY A 213 -2.01 -0.55 9.31
CA GLY A 213 -2.13 -0.27 7.88
C GLY A 213 -2.28 1.20 7.54
N TYR A 214 -1.82 2.11 8.41
CA TYR A 214 -1.87 3.57 8.20
C TYR A 214 -0.60 4.13 7.58
N LYS A 215 0.53 3.41 7.71
CA LYS A 215 1.85 3.86 7.29
C LYS A 215 2.41 2.97 6.19
N ILE A 216 3.22 3.54 5.30
CA ILE A 216 3.94 2.83 4.24
C ILE A 216 5.34 3.44 4.16
N ASP A 217 6.37 2.58 4.09
CA ASP A 217 7.74 3.02 3.90
C ASP A 217 8.09 3.03 2.41
N VAL A 218 8.59 4.16 1.92
CA VAL A 218 9.03 4.32 0.53
C VAL A 218 10.52 4.61 0.49
N MET A 219 11.23 3.88 -0.37
CA MET A 219 12.65 4.11 -0.61
C MET A 219 12.88 5.53 -1.11
N PRO A 220 13.88 6.24 -0.56
CA PRO A 220 14.16 7.59 -0.98
C PRO A 220 14.88 7.56 -2.32
N THR A 221 14.54 8.53 -3.15
CA THR A 221 15.19 8.81 -4.43
C THR A 221 15.38 10.31 -4.54
N ARG A 222 16.27 10.75 -5.43
CA ARG A 222 16.40 12.19 -5.71
C ARG A 222 15.05 12.84 -6.09
N CYS A 223 14.20 12.11 -6.81
CA CYS A 223 12.88 12.61 -7.21
C CYS A 223 11.95 12.79 -6.00
N THR A 224 11.78 11.73 -5.20
CA THR A 224 10.88 11.78 -4.02
C THR A 224 11.36 12.81 -3.01
N ASP A 225 12.66 12.87 -2.77
CA ASP A 225 13.25 13.81 -1.82
C ASP A 225 13.03 15.24 -2.29
N HIS A 226 13.29 15.54 -3.57
CA HIS A 226 13.03 16.86 -4.13
C HIS A 226 11.54 17.22 -4.08
N HIS A 227 10.65 16.33 -4.54
CA HIS A 227 9.22 16.62 -4.56
C HIS A 227 8.68 16.92 -3.17
N ILE A 228 8.93 16.04 -2.20
CA ILE A 228 8.42 16.21 -0.83
C ILE A 228 8.96 17.49 -0.20
N THR A 229 10.27 17.74 -0.32
CA THR A 229 10.90 18.89 0.35
C THR A 229 10.56 20.24 -0.27
N HIS A 230 10.19 20.28 -1.56
CA HIS A 230 9.88 21.53 -2.27
C HIS A 230 8.38 21.79 -2.44
N ALA A 231 7.58 20.74 -2.59
CA ALA A 231 6.14 20.86 -2.82
C ALA A 231 5.32 20.89 -1.52
N TYR A 232 5.80 20.23 -0.46
CA TYR A 232 5.05 20.07 0.78
C TYR A 232 5.57 20.95 1.91
N ARG A 233 4.68 21.31 2.83
CA ARG A 233 5.01 22.21 3.94
C ARG A 233 5.84 21.44 4.96
N HIS A 234 7.03 21.94 5.30
CA HIS A 234 7.77 21.46 6.46
C HIS A 234 7.00 21.79 7.75
N THR A 235 6.75 20.79 8.60
CA THR A 235 5.96 20.91 9.83
C THR A 235 6.77 20.76 11.11
N GLY A 236 8.07 20.48 11.01
CA GLY A 236 8.96 20.37 12.17
C GLY A 236 9.80 19.10 12.13
N VAL A 237 10.35 18.74 13.28
CA VAL A 237 11.24 17.58 13.45
C VAL A 237 10.66 16.69 14.54
N ARG A 238 10.57 15.38 14.30
CA ARG A 238 10.13 14.37 15.27
C ARG A 238 11.26 14.10 16.27
N GLY A 239 10.95 13.54 17.44
CA GLY A 239 11.93 13.33 18.52
C GLY A 239 13.13 12.44 18.17
N ASP A 240 13.04 11.65 17.10
CA ASP A 240 14.12 10.83 16.54
C ASP A 240 14.96 11.57 15.48
N GLY A 241 14.71 12.86 15.26
CA GLY A 241 15.42 13.68 14.27
C GLY A 241 14.80 13.65 12.88
N ALA A 242 13.72 12.88 12.64
CA ALA A 242 13.10 12.82 11.33
C ALA A 242 12.43 14.15 10.96
N GLN A 243 12.80 14.72 9.81
CA GLN A 243 12.15 15.93 9.28
C GLN A 243 10.73 15.58 8.80
N LEU A 244 9.75 16.40 9.19
CA LEU A 244 8.35 16.18 8.88
C LEU A 244 7.87 17.16 7.81
N TYR A 245 7.20 16.61 6.80
CA TYR A 245 6.54 17.37 5.75
C TYR A 245 5.07 16.95 5.66
N ARG A 246 4.19 17.87 5.26
CA ARG A 246 2.75 17.60 5.14
C ARG A 246 2.20 18.10 3.80
N SER A 247 1.54 17.19 3.07
CA SER A 247 0.85 17.55 1.83
C SER A 247 -0.45 18.33 2.11
N PRO A 248 -1.04 18.99 1.09
CA PRO A 248 -2.35 19.64 1.22
C PRO A 248 -3.49 18.69 1.61
N GLU A 249 -3.37 17.40 1.29
CA GLU A 249 -4.32 16.32 1.59
C GLU A 249 -4.10 15.70 2.98
N ASP A 250 -3.32 16.38 3.83
CA ASP A 250 -3.11 16.01 5.22
C ASP A 250 -2.28 14.71 5.41
N VAL A 251 -1.51 14.30 4.40
CA VAL A 251 -0.57 13.17 4.47
C VAL A 251 0.75 13.64 5.09
N THR A 252 1.28 12.87 6.05
CA THR A 252 2.58 13.18 6.69
C THR A 252 3.69 12.36 6.07
N PHE A 253 4.82 13.00 5.80
CA PHE A 253 6.04 12.37 5.32
C PHE A 253 7.13 12.62 6.35
N ALA A 254 7.64 11.57 6.97
CA ALA A 254 8.77 11.64 7.89
C ALA A 254 10.03 11.13 7.19
N ARG A 255 11.07 11.97 7.13
CA ARG A 255 12.36 11.58 6.56
C ARG A 255 13.18 10.81 7.58
N GLU A 256 13.13 9.49 7.50
CA GLU A 256 14.05 8.62 8.23
C GLU A 256 15.32 8.39 7.41
N ASN A 257 16.38 7.90 8.05
CA ASN A 257 17.71 7.74 7.42
C ASN A 257 17.65 6.92 6.12
N SER A 258 16.87 5.85 6.10
CA SER A 258 16.85 4.88 4.98
C SER A 258 15.60 4.95 4.11
N HIS A 259 14.54 5.65 4.53
CA HIS A 259 13.24 5.68 3.85
C HIS A 259 12.42 6.91 4.22
N TRP A 260 11.34 7.13 3.46
CA TRP A 260 10.24 7.99 3.84
C TRP A 260 9.18 7.16 4.54
N ASP A 261 8.90 7.50 5.79
CA ASP A 261 7.81 6.95 6.58
C ASP A 261 6.55 7.80 6.34
N ILE A 262 5.60 7.27 5.55
CA ILE A 262 4.44 8.03 5.07
C ILE A 262 3.18 7.62 5.82
N LEU A 263 2.56 8.57 6.52
CA LEU A 263 1.33 8.37 7.30
C LEU A 263 0.11 8.96 6.58
N PHE A 264 -0.89 8.10 6.36
CA PHE A 264 -2.20 8.45 5.79
C PHE A 264 -3.30 8.33 6.85
N HIS A 265 -4.02 9.42 7.16
CA HIS A 265 -5.09 9.41 8.17
C HIS A 265 -6.42 8.77 7.67
#